data_AF-A0A938JJN6-F1
#
_entry.id   AF-A0A938JJN6-F1
#
_cell.length_a   1.000
_cell.length_b   1.000
_cell.length_c   1.000
_cell.angle_alpha   90.00
_cell.angle_beta   90.00
_cell.angle_gamma   90.00
#
_symmetry.space_group_name_H-M   'P 1'
#
loop_
_entity.id
_entity.type
_entity.pdbx_description
1 polymer ?
#
loop_
_entity_poly.entity_id
_entity_poly.type
_entity_poly.pdbx_seq_one_letter_code
_entity_poly.pdbx_strand_id
1 'polypeptide(L)'
;MKDMKDIIEQLIQIAGKKYVITPDMTEYHAYTFGDATLYHSKPDVIVYPANSSEIQSTVKLANKNKIPVITGAGMTGLSGGAVVNNGILLNLKRMKSVKSVDTITKTVVAEPGITSGKLNEYLKQYGLTIPVAPASQFISSLGGNIAQSAGSTIGMTKGNFRNYLLTLKVIDGRGNEFCTGTPFVKQSTGPDITSLFLCSEGTLGIITEITLRCEFLPEDIWTARCSFADESVLQTIHEEVAKNHIELHSFEYMDKRLYSCFHSGSKNMLLLLQTSGSVHDAEQKMKKLVEALKKLNPIELSYTNDPAKTNELYAERTNALGAIGKADYNKPVLMQFDPVLPLSKFAIGVKKMRELAEREGLDVIIYGHAGDGNLHPTFIVPDVLEEKLKARKVIREYDAWVEREGGCFAGEHAVGFFLGRSDNELRPDITPYLRVIKSAFDPDGILNPGKIIDIEESSMELTPFIEKYYQIGQLASLCSKCHLCKNDSPIYNNDPFEHNTIRGRISMIDAACRGAVKFSAIKPFISEMEPWTKNMNCPTHIKNEMGKLIELTLAQN
;
A
#
# COMPACT_ATOMS: atom_id res chain seq x y z
N MET A 1 16.03 4.19 -32.65
CA MET A 1 14.90 3.65 -31.86
C MET A 1 13.76 3.37 -32.82
N LYS A 2 13.06 2.23 -32.68
CA LYS A 2 11.84 1.98 -33.45
C LYS A 2 10.75 2.98 -33.03
N ASP A 3 9.82 3.27 -33.94
CA ASP A 3 8.62 4.05 -33.62
C ASP A 3 7.81 3.31 -32.54
N MET A 4 7.25 4.04 -31.56
CA MET A 4 6.40 3.46 -30.51
C MET A 4 5.19 2.74 -31.11
N LYS A 5 4.71 3.18 -32.28
CA LYS A 5 3.63 2.50 -32.99
C LYS A 5 3.99 1.04 -33.37
N ASP A 6 5.20 0.82 -33.89
CA ASP A 6 5.71 -0.53 -34.20
C ASP A 6 5.90 -1.38 -32.94
N ILE A 7 6.26 -0.75 -31.82
CA ILE A 7 6.40 -1.41 -30.53
C ILE A 7 5.03 -1.88 -30.03
N ILE A 8 4.01 -1.03 -30.10
CA ILE A 8 2.63 -1.36 -29.73
C ILE A 8 2.11 -2.54 -30.55
N GLU A 9 2.36 -2.57 -31.87
CA GLU A 9 1.94 -3.70 -32.72
C GLU A 9 2.58 -5.03 -32.29
N GLN A 10 3.87 -5.02 -31.95
CA GLN A 10 4.56 -6.20 -31.42
C GLN A 10 4.02 -6.59 -30.03
N LEU A 11 3.70 -5.63 -29.15
CA LEU A 11 3.08 -5.92 -27.86
C LEU A 11 1.68 -6.52 -28.02
N ILE A 12 0.91 -6.07 -29.02
CA ILE A 12 -0.38 -6.67 -29.38
C ILE A 12 -0.22 -8.12 -29.83
N GLN A 13 0.84 -8.45 -30.58
CA GLN A 13 1.15 -9.83 -30.96
C GLN A 13 1.53 -10.69 -29.74
N ILE A 14 2.21 -10.11 -28.75
CA ILE A 14 2.65 -10.81 -27.53
C ILE A 14 1.47 -11.07 -26.59
N ALA A 15 0.76 -10.03 -26.16
CA ALA A 15 -0.25 -10.12 -25.10
C ALA A 15 -1.69 -10.26 -25.63
N GLY A 16 -1.92 -9.95 -26.91
CA GLY A 16 -3.24 -9.85 -27.52
C GLY A 16 -3.83 -8.44 -27.42
N LYS A 17 -4.55 -8.01 -28.46
CA LYS A 17 -5.11 -6.64 -28.58
C LYS A 17 -5.91 -6.17 -27.36
N LYS A 18 -6.71 -7.06 -26.77
CA LYS A 18 -7.53 -6.76 -25.58
C LYS A 18 -6.69 -6.35 -24.35
N TYR A 19 -5.44 -6.77 -24.30
CA TYR A 19 -4.57 -6.66 -23.13
C TYR A 19 -3.47 -5.60 -23.30
N VAL A 20 -3.59 -4.77 -24.34
CA VAL A 20 -2.71 -3.63 -24.62
C VAL A 20 -3.58 -2.37 -24.68
N ILE A 21 -3.32 -1.42 -23.79
CA ILE A 21 -4.07 -0.15 -23.70
C ILE A 21 -3.10 0.99 -24.04
N THR A 22 -3.53 1.86 -24.96
CA THR A 22 -2.72 2.96 -25.51
C THR A 22 -3.34 4.32 -25.20
N PRO A 23 -2.56 5.43 -25.24
CA PRO A 23 -3.04 6.77 -24.85
C PRO A 23 -4.24 7.32 -25.64
N ASP A 24 -4.53 6.79 -26.82
CA ASP A 24 -5.69 7.16 -27.65
C ASP A 24 -7.00 6.47 -27.22
N MET A 25 -6.92 5.49 -26.31
CA MET A 25 -8.08 4.79 -25.74
C MET A 25 -8.60 5.51 -24.50
N THR A 26 -9.92 5.59 -24.32
CA THR A 26 -10.54 6.21 -23.14
C THR A 26 -10.10 5.52 -21.84
N GLU A 27 -9.97 4.20 -21.87
CA GLU A 27 -9.57 3.33 -20.75
C GLU A 27 -8.19 3.66 -20.18
N TYR A 28 -7.30 4.26 -20.98
CA TYR A 28 -5.97 4.69 -20.56
C TYR A 28 -6.02 5.65 -19.37
N HIS A 29 -7.01 6.53 -19.34
CA HIS A 29 -7.16 7.54 -18.31
C HIS A 29 -7.55 6.97 -16.94
N ALA A 30 -7.85 5.67 -16.85
CA ALA A 30 -8.01 4.98 -15.57
C ALA A 30 -6.69 4.75 -14.81
N TYR A 31 -5.55 4.92 -15.48
CA TYR A 31 -4.22 4.63 -14.94
C TYR A 31 -3.38 5.88 -14.69
N THR A 32 -3.86 7.06 -15.10
CA THR A 32 -3.12 8.31 -15.00
C THR A 32 -3.03 8.84 -13.58
N PHE A 33 -3.89 8.39 -12.66
CA PHE A 33 -3.76 8.64 -11.23
C PHE A 33 -2.55 8.00 -10.56
N GLY A 34 -1.83 7.10 -11.24
CA GLY A 34 -0.65 6.44 -10.67
C GLY A 34 -1.00 5.46 -9.55
N ASP A 35 -0.12 5.39 -8.55
CA ASP A 35 -0.33 4.63 -7.32
C ASP A 35 -0.96 5.49 -6.20
N ALA A 36 -0.87 5.06 -4.95
CA ALA A 36 -1.48 5.73 -3.80
C ALA A 36 -0.80 7.02 -3.36
N THR A 37 0.20 7.46 -4.12
CA THR A 37 0.87 8.74 -3.91
C THR A 37 0.15 9.90 -4.58
N LEU A 38 0.75 11.09 -4.50
CA LEU A 38 0.22 12.32 -5.08
C LEU A 38 0.49 12.43 -6.58
N TYR A 39 1.38 11.60 -7.12
CA TYR A 39 1.92 11.73 -8.47
C TYR A 39 1.01 11.09 -9.52
N HIS A 40 1.10 11.58 -10.76
CA HIS A 40 0.38 11.02 -11.90
C HIS A 40 1.30 10.19 -12.77
N SER A 41 0.73 9.14 -13.36
CA SER A 41 1.39 8.32 -14.36
C SER A 41 1.02 8.75 -15.77
N LYS A 42 1.98 8.59 -16.67
CA LYS A 42 1.89 8.79 -18.11
C LYS A 42 2.67 7.67 -18.84
N PRO A 43 2.22 6.41 -18.77
CA PRO A 43 2.83 5.33 -19.55
C PRO A 43 2.65 5.57 -21.05
N ASP A 44 3.60 5.13 -21.88
CA ASP A 44 3.45 5.14 -23.33
C ASP A 44 2.50 4.02 -23.80
N VAL A 45 2.46 2.91 -23.05
CA VAL A 45 1.56 1.78 -23.26
C VAL A 45 1.40 0.98 -21.98
N ILE A 46 0.24 0.37 -21.80
CA ILE A 46 -0.06 -0.52 -20.68
C ILE A 46 -0.28 -1.92 -21.23
N VAL A 47 0.40 -2.91 -20.64
CA VAL A 47 0.37 -4.30 -21.10
C VAL A 47 0.01 -5.21 -19.95
N TYR A 48 -0.96 -6.09 -20.17
CA TYR A 48 -1.41 -7.09 -19.20
C TYR A 48 -0.96 -8.49 -19.64
N PRO A 49 0.22 -8.97 -19.24
CA PRO A 49 0.70 -10.31 -19.62
C PRO A 49 -0.08 -11.40 -18.88
N ALA A 50 -0.25 -12.56 -19.52
CA ALA A 50 -0.92 -13.72 -18.95
C ALA A 50 0.00 -14.70 -18.21
N ASN A 51 1.30 -14.69 -18.53
CA ASN A 51 2.26 -15.71 -18.11
C ASN A 51 3.71 -15.22 -18.28
N SER A 52 4.69 -16.00 -17.77
CA SER A 52 6.12 -15.70 -17.89
C SER A 52 6.60 -15.48 -19.32
N SER A 53 6.11 -16.25 -20.30
CA SER A 53 6.56 -16.14 -21.71
C SER A 53 6.23 -14.79 -22.32
N GLU A 54 5.03 -14.27 -22.06
CA GLU A 54 4.62 -12.93 -22.48
C GLU A 54 5.47 -11.84 -21.79
N ILE A 55 5.81 -12.02 -20.52
CA ILE A 55 6.71 -11.11 -19.79
C ILE A 55 8.12 -11.13 -20.40
N GLN A 56 8.71 -12.31 -20.60
CA GLN A 56 10.05 -12.44 -21.20
C GLN A 56 10.11 -11.79 -22.59
N SER A 57 9.08 -12.02 -23.41
CA SER A 57 8.98 -11.42 -24.75
C SER A 57 8.88 -9.90 -24.70
N THR A 58 8.07 -9.37 -23.76
CA THR A 58 7.94 -7.93 -23.53
C THR A 58 9.25 -7.31 -23.06
N VAL A 59 9.93 -7.92 -22.08
CA VAL A 59 11.20 -7.43 -21.54
C VAL A 59 12.31 -7.46 -22.60
N LYS A 60 12.40 -8.53 -23.41
CA LYS A 60 13.37 -8.60 -24.52
C LYS A 60 13.12 -7.52 -25.57
N LEU A 61 11.86 -7.27 -25.91
CA LEU A 61 11.47 -6.20 -26.83
C LEU A 61 11.83 -4.82 -26.25
N ALA A 62 11.51 -4.59 -24.98
CA ALA A 62 11.79 -3.34 -24.29
C ALA A 62 13.30 -3.09 -24.19
N ASN A 63 14.08 -4.08 -23.75
CA ASN A 63 15.53 -3.96 -23.61
C ASN A 63 16.19 -3.66 -24.97
N LYS A 64 15.81 -4.40 -26.03
CA LYS A 64 16.33 -4.15 -27.39
C LYS A 64 16.13 -2.70 -27.85
N ASN A 65 15.07 -2.03 -27.37
CA ASN A 65 14.74 -0.66 -27.75
C ASN A 65 15.00 0.37 -26.64
N LYS A 66 15.60 -0.04 -25.50
CA LYS A 66 15.86 0.80 -24.32
C LYS A 66 14.60 1.51 -23.79
N ILE A 67 13.48 0.76 -23.77
CA ILE A 67 12.20 1.25 -23.26
C ILE A 67 12.08 0.85 -21.78
N PRO A 68 11.82 1.80 -20.87
CA PRO A 68 11.54 1.48 -19.47
C PRO A 68 10.36 0.53 -19.30
N VAL A 69 10.46 -0.39 -18.36
CA VAL A 69 9.41 -1.32 -17.95
C VAL A 69 9.18 -1.14 -16.46
N ILE A 70 7.98 -0.68 -16.10
CA ILE A 70 7.56 -0.49 -14.72
C ILE A 70 6.49 -1.54 -14.44
N THR A 71 6.68 -2.34 -13.39
CA THR A 71 5.68 -3.34 -12.99
C THR A 71 4.60 -2.71 -12.12
N GLY A 72 3.35 -3.10 -12.36
CA GLY A 72 2.23 -2.70 -11.54
C GLY A 72 1.23 -3.84 -11.33
N ALA A 73 0.29 -3.63 -10.43
CA ALA A 73 -0.87 -4.52 -10.28
C ALA A 73 -2.03 -3.75 -9.62
N GLY A 74 -2.16 -3.88 -8.29
CA GLY A 74 -3.17 -3.18 -7.49
C GLY A 74 -2.99 -1.66 -7.44
N MET A 75 -1.79 -1.17 -7.76
CA MET A 75 -1.40 0.26 -7.72
C MET A 75 -1.58 0.89 -6.33
N THR A 76 -1.56 0.12 -5.25
CA THR A 76 -1.85 0.62 -3.89
C THR A 76 -0.62 1.14 -3.13
N GLY A 77 0.54 1.20 -3.78
CA GLY A 77 1.80 1.57 -3.13
C GLY A 77 1.86 3.06 -2.77
N LEU A 78 2.52 3.40 -1.66
CA LEU A 78 2.67 4.76 -1.14
C LEU A 78 4.08 5.35 -1.37
N SER A 79 4.91 4.68 -2.18
CA SER A 79 6.32 5.06 -2.44
C SER A 79 6.55 5.77 -3.79
N GLY A 80 5.58 5.74 -4.70
CA GLY A 80 5.76 6.13 -6.10
C GLY A 80 6.34 4.99 -6.96
N GLY A 81 6.56 3.81 -6.38
CA GLY A 81 7.20 2.68 -7.04
C GLY A 81 6.49 2.19 -8.31
N ALA A 82 5.17 2.39 -8.41
CA ALA A 82 4.40 2.04 -9.61
C ALA A 82 4.02 3.25 -10.47
N VAL A 83 4.54 4.44 -10.17
CA VAL A 83 4.35 5.63 -11.00
C VAL A 83 5.21 5.53 -12.26
N VAL A 84 4.58 5.74 -13.41
CA VAL A 84 5.20 5.56 -14.73
C VAL A 84 5.26 6.92 -15.42
N ASN A 85 6.45 7.47 -15.65
CA ASN A 85 6.59 8.74 -16.37
C ASN A 85 6.59 8.56 -17.90
N ASN A 86 7.06 7.40 -18.35
CA ASN A 86 7.16 6.96 -19.75
C ASN A 86 7.44 5.46 -19.79
N GLY A 87 7.36 4.85 -20.97
CA GLY A 87 7.61 3.44 -21.20
C GLY A 87 6.39 2.55 -20.95
N ILE A 88 6.65 1.29 -20.61
CA ILE A 88 5.64 0.24 -20.49
C ILE A 88 5.22 0.09 -19.03
N LEU A 89 3.93 0.27 -18.75
CA LEU A 89 3.33 -0.24 -17.51
C LEU A 89 2.97 -1.72 -17.73
N LEU A 90 3.75 -2.63 -17.14
CA LEU A 90 3.49 -4.07 -17.20
C LEU A 90 2.64 -4.50 -16.00
N ASN A 91 1.33 -4.65 -16.21
CA ASN A 91 0.37 -4.92 -15.13
C ASN A 91 0.10 -6.43 -14.93
N LEU A 92 0.56 -6.99 -13.82
CA LEU A 92 0.55 -8.43 -13.56
C LEU A 92 -0.80 -8.99 -13.06
N LYS A 93 -1.88 -8.20 -13.05
CA LYS A 93 -3.20 -8.60 -12.51
C LYS A 93 -3.86 -9.80 -13.19
N ARG A 94 -3.37 -10.29 -14.34
CA ARG A 94 -3.91 -11.53 -14.95
C ARG A 94 -3.33 -12.80 -14.32
N MET A 95 -2.15 -12.72 -13.72
CA MET A 95 -1.45 -13.86 -13.12
C MET A 95 -1.91 -14.04 -11.68
N LYS A 96 -3.01 -14.78 -11.46
CA LYS A 96 -3.72 -14.89 -10.16
C LYS A 96 -3.84 -16.32 -9.63
N SER A 97 -3.26 -17.31 -10.30
CA SER A 97 -3.43 -18.71 -9.92
C SER A 97 -2.63 -19.07 -8.67
N VAL A 98 -3.24 -19.85 -7.77
CA VAL A 98 -2.53 -20.69 -6.82
C VAL A 98 -2.10 -21.96 -7.55
N LYS A 99 -0.80 -22.25 -7.59
CA LYS A 99 -0.22 -23.37 -8.33
C LYS A 99 -0.20 -24.66 -7.52
N SER A 100 0.12 -24.55 -6.23
CA SER A 100 0.10 -25.70 -5.30
C SER A 100 0.01 -25.24 -3.85
N VAL A 101 -0.55 -26.10 -3.01
CA VAL A 101 -0.53 -25.98 -1.54
C VAL A 101 -0.08 -27.33 -0.99
N ASP A 102 0.90 -27.31 -0.10
CA ASP A 102 1.34 -28.47 0.67
C ASP A 102 1.05 -28.21 2.16
N THR A 103 0.10 -28.96 2.71
CA THR A 103 -0.34 -28.83 4.10
C THR A 103 0.61 -29.47 5.10
N ILE A 104 1.46 -30.42 4.66
CA ILE A 104 2.45 -31.09 5.49
C ILE A 104 3.62 -30.12 5.73
N THR A 105 4.16 -29.54 4.66
CA THR A 105 5.26 -28.57 4.77
C THR A 105 4.79 -27.15 5.07
N LYS A 106 3.47 -26.90 4.99
CA LYS A 106 2.84 -25.58 5.12
C LYS A 106 3.43 -24.58 4.14
N THR A 107 3.40 -24.93 2.86
CA THR A 107 3.90 -24.07 1.79
C THR A 107 2.84 -23.85 0.73
N VAL A 108 2.92 -22.69 0.07
CA VAL A 108 2.04 -22.33 -1.06
C VAL A 108 2.88 -21.74 -2.18
N VAL A 109 2.54 -22.11 -3.41
CA VAL A 109 3.08 -21.53 -4.64
C VAL A 109 1.96 -20.76 -5.34
N ALA A 110 2.19 -19.48 -5.63
CA ALA A 110 1.19 -18.63 -6.25
C ALA A 110 1.79 -17.63 -7.25
N GLU A 111 0.95 -17.15 -8.16
CA GLU A 111 1.30 -16.08 -9.11
C GLU A 111 1.25 -14.69 -8.47
N PRO A 112 2.03 -13.72 -8.97
CA PRO A 112 2.24 -12.42 -8.34
C PRO A 112 1.00 -11.53 -8.27
N GLY A 113 0.07 -11.67 -9.20
CA GLY A 113 -1.12 -10.83 -9.32
C GLY A 113 -2.28 -11.23 -8.42
N ILE A 114 -2.23 -12.38 -7.72
CA ILE A 114 -3.21 -12.73 -6.69
C ILE A 114 -3.11 -11.73 -5.53
N THR A 115 -4.22 -11.40 -4.87
CA THR A 115 -4.20 -10.54 -3.69
C THR A 115 -3.99 -11.36 -2.42
N SER A 116 -3.37 -10.78 -1.38
CA SER A 116 -3.18 -11.48 -0.09
C SER A 116 -4.51 -11.95 0.51
N GLY A 117 -5.57 -11.14 0.39
CA GLY A 117 -6.91 -11.48 0.86
C GLY A 117 -7.47 -12.73 0.17
N LYS A 118 -7.40 -12.79 -1.17
CA LYS A 118 -7.86 -13.95 -1.95
C LYS A 118 -7.02 -15.20 -1.70
N LEU A 119 -5.71 -15.03 -1.55
CA LEU A 119 -4.83 -16.14 -1.19
C LEU A 119 -5.22 -16.72 0.17
N ASN A 120 -5.44 -15.87 1.18
CA ASN A 120 -5.86 -16.32 2.51
C ASN A 120 -7.27 -16.92 2.49
N GLU A 121 -8.22 -16.40 1.71
CA GLU A 121 -9.52 -17.04 1.49
C GLU A 121 -9.37 -18.45 0.92
N TYR A 122 -8.48 -18.64 -0.05
CA TYR A 122 -8.17 -19.96 -0.61
C TYR A 122 -7.49 -20.88 0.40
N LEU A 123 -6.56 -20.37 1.22
CA LEU A 123 -5.81 -21.18 2.20
C LEU A 123 -6.66 -21.64 3.39
N LYS A 124 -7.75 -20.92 3.73
CA LYS A 124 -8.67 -21.28 4.84
C LYS A 124 -9.21 -22.70 4.73
N GLN A 125 -9.46 -23.22 3.52
CA GLN A 125 -9.95 -24.59 3.32
C GLN A 125 -8.95 -25.67 3.80
N TYR A 126 -7.68 -25.29 3.98
CA TYR A 126 -6.61 -26.13 4.50
C TYR A 126 -6.24 -25.81 5.95
N GLY A 127 -6.96 -24.90 6.61
CA GLY A 127 -6.63 -24.38 7.94
C GLY A 127 -5.36 -23.51 7.97
N LEU A 128 -4.89 -23.05 6.80
CA LEU A 128 -3.65 -22.29 6.65
C LEU A 128 -3.90 -20.80 6.41
N THR A 129 -2.89 -19.98 6.68
CA THR A 129 -2.85 -18.55 6.37
C THR A 129 -1.42 -18.08 6.07
N ILE A 130 -1.30 -17.01 5.28
CA ILE A 130 -0.13 -16.13 5.29
C ILE A 130 -0.47 -14.96 6.23
N PRO A 131 0.18 -14.85 7.40
CA PRO A 131 -0.22 -13.90 8.44
C PRO A 131 0.11 -12.44 8.08
N VAL A 132 1.03 -12.22 7.14
CA VAL A 132 1.39 -10.86 6.68
C VAL A 132 0.41 -10.42 5.60
N ALA A 133 -0.59 -9.65 6.02
CA ALA A 133 -1.60 -9.07 5.14
C ALA A 133 -1.75 -7.56 5.44
N PRO A 134 -1.44 -6.66 4.48
CA PRO A 134 -1.57 -5.23 4.68
C PRO A 134 -3.05 -4.81 4.72
N ALA A 135 -3.34 -3.57 5.13
CA ALA A 135 -4.70 -3.02 5.11
C ALA A 135 -5.35 -3.08 3.70
N SER A 136 -4.53 -2.97 2.65
CA SER A 136 -4.93 -3.08 1.25
C SER A 136 -5.11 -4.51 0.72
N GLN A 137 -5.03 -5.55 1.58
CA GLN A 137 -4.92 -6.97 1.21
C GLN A 137 -5.89 -7.48 0.13
N PHE A 138 -7.06 -6.87 -0.05
CA PHE A 138 -8.05 -7.27 -1.06
C PHE A 138 -7.81 -6.66 -2.45
N ILE A 139 -6.87 -5.72 -2.57
CA ILE A 139 -6.56 -4.98 -3.80
C ILE A 139 -5.06 -5.11 -4.13
N SER A 140 -4.20 -5.01 -3.12
CA SER A 140 -2.76 -5.15 -3.27
C SER A 140 -2.41 -6.58 -3.68
N SER A 141 -1.63 -6.70 -4.75
CA SER A 141 -1.13 -7.97 -5.25
C SER A 141 0.00 -8.52 -4.38
N LEU A 142 0.12 -9.84 -4.30
CA LEU A 142 1.17 -10.53 -3.55
C LEU A 142 2.58 -10.14 -4.01
N GLY A 143 2.80 -10.02 -5.33
CA GLY A 143 4.07 -9.58 -5.90
C GLY A 143 4.44 -8.16 -5.48
N GLY A 144 3.48 -7.23 -5.53
CA GLY A 144 3.66 -5.87 -5.01
C GLY A 144 3.97 -5.84 -3.51
N ASN A 145 3.26 -6.65 -2.72
CA ASN A 145 3.50 -6.76 -1.28
C ASN A 145 4.91 -7.25 -0.96
N ILE A 146 5.45 -8.21 -1.72
CA ILE A 146 6.84 -8.67 -1.59
C ILE A 146 7.82 -7.59 -2.05
N ALA A 147 7.55 -6.96 -3.20
CA ALA A 147 8.42 -5.93 -3.77
C ALA A 147 8.56 -4.68 -2.86
N GLN A 148 7.57 -4.42 -1.99
CA GLN A 148 7.64 -3.37 -0.96
C GLN A 148 7.93 -3.92 0.45
N SER A 149 7.98 -5.24 0.63
CA SER A 149 8.09 -5.90 1.94
C SER A 149 6.99 -5.46 2.93
N ALA A 150 5.75 -5.39 2.45
CA ALA A 150 4.60 -4.91 3.21
C ALA A 150 4.42 -5.58 4.58
N GLY A 151 3.96 -4.80 5.55
CA GLY A 151 3.67 -5.23 6.92
C GLY A 151 2.21 -5.60 7.15
N SER A 152 1.86 -5.75 8.44
CA SER A 152 0.49 -5.97 8.92
C SER A 152 0.36 -5.53 10.38
N THR A 153 -0.87 -5.48 10.90
CA THR A 153 -1.16 -5.16 12.31
C THR A 153 -0.59 -6.17 13.32
N ILE A 154 -0.06 -7.29 12.84
CA ILE A 154 0.56 -8.35 13.66
C ILE A 154 2.07 -8.44 13.41
N GLY A 155 2.66 -7.39 12.82
CA GLY A 155 4.08 -7.28 12.48
C GLY A 155 5.01 -7.53 13.66
N MET A 156 4.65 -7.11 14.88
CA MET A 156 5.48 -7.37 16.07
C MET A 156 5.74 -8.87 16.34
N THR A 157 4.80 -9.76 15.98
CA THR A 157 4.96 -11.21 16.21
C THR A 157 5.32 -11.98 14.95
N LYS A 158 4.82 -11.55 13.80
CA LYS A 158 4.96 -12.28 12.54
C LYS A 158 6.03 -11.68 11.63
N GLY A 159 6.47 -10.47 11.91
CA GLY A 159 7.34 -9.71 11.02
C GLY A 159 6.62 -9.35 9.72
N ASN A 160 7.36 -9.33 8.62
CA ASN A 160 6.84 -9.00 7.29
C ASN A 160 7.14 -10.13 6.30
N PHE A 161 7.00 -9.88 4.99
CA PHE A 161 7.24 -10.91 3.97
C PHE A 161 8.64 -11.54 4.02
N ARG A 162 9.65 -10.88 4.61
CA ARG A 162 10.97 -11.47 4.85
C ARG A 162 10.91 -12.78 5.65
N ASN A 163 9.93 -12.92 6.54
CA ASN A 163 9.80 -14.07 7.42
C ASN A 163 9.12 -15.27 6.75
N TYR A 164 8.41 -15.05 5.64
CA TYR A 164 7.57 -16.06 4.99
C TYR A 164 8.02 -16.42 3.58
N LEU A 165 8.85 -15.60 2.96
CA LEU A 165 9.33 -15.83 1.60
C LEU A 165 10.41 -16.92 1.55
N LEU A 166 10.18 -17.96 0.74
CA LEU A 166 11.13 -19.06 0.55
C LEU A 166 11.93 -18.91 -0.74
N THR A 167 11.23 -18.69 -1.87
CA THR A 167 11.87 -18.52 -3.18
C THR A 167 10.93 -17.80 -4.14
N LEU A 168 11.51 -17.18 -5.17
CA LEU A 168 10.83 -16.52 -6.27
C LEU A 168 11.30 -17.11 -7.60
N LYS A 169 10.41 -17.17 -8.59
CA LYS A 169 10.82 -17.10 -10.01
C LYS A 169 10.78 -15.65 -10.46
N VAL A 170 11.84 -15.22 -11.13
CA VAL A 170 12.05 -13.83 -11.52
C VAL A 170 12.57 -13.76 -12.96
N ILE A 171 12.13 -12.75 -13.69
CA ILE A 171 12.68 -12.37 -15.00
C ILE A 171 13.57 -11.13 -14.84
N ASP A 172 14.84 -11.22 -15.25
CA ASP A 172 15.82 -10.13 -15.20
C ASP A 172 15.62 -9.10 -16.34
N GLY A 173 16.41 -8.01 -16.36
CA GLY A 173 16.32 -6.97 -17.39
C GLY A 173 16.71 -7.43 -18.80
N ARG A 174 17.29 -8.63 -18.94
CA ARG A 174 17.61 -9.27 -20.22
C ARG A 174 16.49 -10.19 -20.70
N GLY A 175 15.48 -10.46 -19.86
CA GLY A 175 14.39 -11.39 -20.13
C GLY A 175 14.72 -12.84 -19.82
N ASN A 176 15.74 -13.10 -18.99
CA ASN A 176 16.08 -14.45 -18.51
C ASN A 176 15.27 -14.77 -17.25
N GLU A 177 14.68 -15.96 -17.18
CA GLU A 177 13.98 -16.43 -15.99
C GLU A 177 14.92 -17.28 -15.12
N PHE A 178 14.87 -17.10 -13.80
CA PHE A 178 15.65 -17.88 -12.84
C PHE A 178 14.91 -17.99 -11.50
N CYS A 179 15.32 -18.96 -10.67
CA CYS A 179 14.84 -19.11 -9.29
C CYS A 179 15.83 -18.49 -8.31
N THR A 180 15.34 -17.75 -7.31
CA THR A 180 16.18 -17.09 -6.31
C THR A 180 16.68 -18.05 -5.21
N GLY A 181 15.96 -19.14 -4.98
CA GLY A 181 16.27 -20.15 -3.97
C GLY A 181 15.48 -21.44 -4.17
N THR A 182 15.33 -22.23 -3.12
CA THR A 182 14.56 -23.48 -3.10
C THR A 182 13.27 -23.33 -2.28
N PRO A 183 12.25 -24.19 -2.49
CA PRO A 183 11.00 -24.13 -1.73
C PRO A 183 11.13 -24.69 -0.30
N PHE A 184 12.34 -24.83 0.25
CA PHE A 184 12.60 -25.47 1.53
C PHE A 184 12.94 -24.44 2.60
N VAL A 185 12.50 -24.69 3.84
CA VAL A 185 12.75 -23.81 5.00
C VAL A 185 14.21 -23.77 5.46
N LYS A 186 15.08 -24.66 4.94
CA LYS A 186 16.51 -24.69 5.25
C LYS A 186 17.29 -24.79 3.95
N GLN A 187 18.21 -23.84 3.76
CA GLN A 187 19.12 -23.82 2.63
C GLN A 187 20.42 -23.10 3.05
N SER A 188 21.56 -23.61 2.60
CA SER A 188 22.87 -23.01 2.86
C SER A 188 23.80 -23.23 1.65
N THR A 189 23.27 -22.95 0.46
CA THR A 189 23.95 -23.20 -0.83
C THR A 189 24.60 -21.94 -1.43
N GLY A 190 24.74 -20.88 -0.63
CA GLY A 190 25.28 -19.59 -1.05
C GLY A 190 24.55 -18.42 -0.38
N PRO A 191 24.91 -17.17 -0.72
CA PRO A 191 24.18 -15.99 -0.26
C PRO A 191 22.71 -16.05 -0.66
N ASP A 192 21.82 -15.61 0.24
CA ASP A 192 20.39 -15.51 -0.05
C ASP A 192 20.10 -14.32 -0.96
N ILE A 193 19.96 -14.59 -2.26
CA ILE A 193 19.55 -13.58 -3.23
C ILE A 193 18.03 -13.33 -3.23
N THR A 194 17.22 -14.20 -2.61
CA THR A 194 15.77 -14.00 -2.50
C THR A 194 15.47 -12.72 -1.72
N SER A 195 16.20 -12.49 -0.64
CA SER A 195 16.07 -11.28 0.17
C SER A 195 16.37 -9.98 -0.59
N LEU A 196 17.13 -10.01 -1.70
CA LEU A 196 17.40 -8.81 -2.52
C LEU A 196 16.14 -8.30 -3.22
N PHE A 197 15.14 -9.15 -3.45
CA PHE A 197 13.90 -8.77 -4.13
C PHE A 197 12.87 -8.13 -3.19
N LEU A 198 13.05 -8.27 -1.87
CA LEU A 198 12.27 -7.53 -0.87
C LEU A 198 12.67 -6.05 -0.90
N CYS A 199 11.69 -5.15 -0.89
CA CYS A 199 11.92 -3.69 -1.05
C CYS A 199 12.62 -3.32 -2.37
N SER A 200 12.68 -4.21 -3.37
CA SER A 200 13.30 -3.92 -4.65
C SER A 200 12.43 -3.07 -5.57
N GLU A 201 11.12 -2.97 -5.30
CA GLU A 201 10.15 -2.22 -6.10
C GLU A 201 10.22 -2.52 -7.61
N GLY A 202 10.57 -3.76 -7.99
CA GLY A 202 10.68 -4.19 -9.39
C GLY A 202 11.95 -3.71 -10.12
N THR A 203 12.89 -3.07 -9.41
CA THR A 203 14.14 -2.58 -9.99
C THR A 203 15.12 -3.71 -10.34
N LEU A 204 15.05 -4.86 -9.66
CA LEU A 204 15.98 -5.98 -9.88
C LEU A 204 15.40 -7.07 -10.78
N GLY A 205 14.10 -7.06 -11.05
CA GLY A 205 13.46 -8.13 -11.81
C GLY A 205 11.95 -8.14 -11.64
N ILE A 206 11.29 -8.90 -12.50
CA ILE A 206 9.84 -9.07 -12.52
C ILE A 206 9.51 -10.43 -11.91
N ILE A 207 8.85 -10.42 -10.75
CA ILE A 207 8.43 -11.63 -10.06
C ILE A 207 7.31 -12.32 -10.87
N THR A 208 7.47 -13.61 -11.18
CA THR A 208 6.50 -14.42 -11.95
C THR A 208 5.86 -15.56 -11.16
N GLU A 209 6.53 -16.03 -10.11
CA GLU A 209 6.02 -17.07 -9.20
C GLU A 209 6.60 -16.86 -7.81
N ILE A 210 5.80 -17.12 -6.79
CA ILE A 210 6.13 -16.87 -5.39
C ILE A 210 5.89 -18.15 -4.60
N THR A 211 6.89 -18.57 -3.83
CA THR A 211 6.73 -19.64 -2.84
C THR A 211 6.82 -19.07 -1.42
N LEU A 212 5.77 -19.25 -0.65
CA LEU A 212 5.68 -18.80 0.75
C LEU A 212 5.52 -19.98 1.71
N ARG A 213 6.01 -19.80 2.93
CA ARG A 213 5.61 -20.59 4.08
C ARG A 213 4.29 -20.04 4.66
N CYS A 214 3.44 -20.93 5.15
CA CYS A 214 2.18 -20.65 5.81
C CYS A 214 2.24 -21.00 7.32
N GLU A 215 1.24 -20.51 8.05
CA GLU A 215 0.95 -20.89 9.42
C GLU A 215 -0.48 -21.44 9.56
N PHE A 216 -0.73 -22.16 10.66
CA PHE A 216 -2.10 -22.47 11.06
C PHE A 216 -2.76 -21.22 11.65
N LEU A 217 -4.07 -21.12 11.49
CA LEU A 217 -4.86 -20.11 12.20
C LEU A 217 -4.81 -20.37 13.72
N PRO A 218 -4.72 -19.33 14.57
CA PRO A 218 -4.84 -19.50 16.02
C PRO A 218 -6.24 -20.03 16.37
N GLU A 219 -6.34 -20.80 17.46
CA GLU A 219 -7.63 -21.34 17.93
C GLU A 219 -8.52 -20.25 18.53
N ASP A 220 -7.92 -19.26 19.18
CA ASP A 220 -8.63 -18.13 19.77
C ASP A 220 -7.81 -16.83 19.68
N ILE A 221 -8.52 -15.70 19.61
CA ILE A 221 -7.97 -14.34 19.62
C ILE A 221 -8.82 -13.49 20.56
N TRP A 222 -8.16 -12.89 21.54
CA TRP A 222 -8.79 -11.90 22.42
C TRP A 222 -8.36 -10.51 22.01
N THR A 223 -9.28 -9.55 22.09
CA THR A 223 -9.06 -8.12 21.82
C THR A 223 -9.40 -7.30 23.05
N ALA A 224 -8.45 -6.50 23.53
CA ALA A 224 -8.68 -5.43 24.49
C ALA A 224 -8.75 -4.08 23.77
N ARG A 225 -9.71 -3.26 24.20
CA ARG A 225 -9.85 -1.86 23.82
C ARG A 225 -9.62 -1.01 25.04
N CYS A 226 -8.73 -0.03 24.93
CA CYS A 226 -8.36 0.82 26.04
C CYS A 226 -8.24 2.27 25.58
N SER A 227 -8.81 3.22 26.31
CA SER A 227 -8.64 4.66 26.02
C SER A 227 -7.97 5.40 27.17
N PHE A 228 -7.15 6.37 26.82
CA PHE A 228 -6.31 7.13 27.75
C PHE A 228 -6.30 8.61 27.39
N ALA A 229 -5.89 9.43 28.37
CA ALA A 229 -5.79 10.85 28.19
C ALA A 229 -4.68 11.26 27.22
N ASP A 230 -3.54 10.57 27.16
CA ASP A 230 -2.42 10.85 26.23
C ASP A 230 -1.40 9.72 26.19
N GLU A 231 -0.39 9.86 25.33
CA GLU A 231 0.61 8.83 25.02
C GLU A 231 1.62 8.54 26.14
N SER A 232 1.59 9.27 27.26
CA SER A 232 2.54 9.09 28.38
C SER A 232 2.52 7.68 28.98
N VAL A 233 1.41 6.95 28.83
CA VAL A 233 1.24 5.59 29.34
C VAL A 233 1.93 4.52 28.49
N LEU A 234 2.26 4.81 27.22
CA LEU A 234 2.70 3.80 26.26
C LEU A 234 3.98 3.08 26.69
N GLN A 235 4.96 3.85 27.17
CA GLN A 235 6.21 3.28 27.67
C GLN A 235 5.95 2.31 28.84
N THR A 236 5.13 2.71 29.81
CA THR A 236 4.78 1.85 30.94
C THR A 236 4.03 0.59 30.50
N ILE A 237 3.18 0.69 29.48
CA ILE A 237 2.51 -0.49 28.89
C ILE A 237 3.55 -1.44 28.30
N HIS A 238 4.50 -0.95 27.50
CA HIS A 238 5.57 -1.78 26.94
C HIS A 238 6.41 -2.44 28.05
N GLU A 239 6.76 -1.69 29.10
CA GLU A 239 7.51 -2.20 30.25
C GLU A 239 6.74 -3.30 31.01
N GLU A 240 5.44 -3.10 31.28
CA GLU A 240 4.62 -4.11 31.94
C GLU A 240 4.38 -5.33 31.05
N VAL A 241 4.19 -5.17 29.74
CA VAL A 241 4.10 -6.29 28.78
C VAL A 241 5.37 -7.13 28.82
N ALA A 242 6.54 -6.48 28.75
CA ALA A 242 7.84 -7.16 28.80
C ALA A 242 8.07 -7.85 30.16
N LYS A 243 7.88 -7.14 31.27
CA LYS A 243 8.08 -7.63 32.64
C LYS A 243 7.19 -8.84 32.95
N ASN A 244 5.96 -8.85 32.45
CA ASN A 244 5.01 -9.95 32.67
C ASN A 244 5.08 -11.03 31.57
N HIS A 245 6.01 -10.92 30.62
CA HIS A 245 6.20 -11.85 29.50
C HIS A 245 4.91 -12.09 28.71
N ILE A 246 4.17 -11.02 28.43
CA ILE A 246 2.91 -11.08 27.68
C ILE A 246 3.24 -11.03 26.19
N GLU A 247 2.98 -12.12 25.49
CA GLU A 247 3.10 -12.17 24.03
C GLU A 247 1.81 -11.61 23.40
N LEU A 248 1.89 -10.40 22.86
CA LEU A 248 0.79 -9.74 22.16
C LEU A 248 0.72 -10.21 20.72
N HIS A 249 -0.48 -10.40 20.18
CA HIS A 249 -0.71 -10.66 18.76
C HIS A 249 -0.64 -9.38 17.93
N SER A 250 -1.28 -8.31 18.40
CA SER A 250 -1.30 -6.97 17.81
C SER A 250 -1.33 -5.89 18.91
N PHE A 251 -0.89 -4.68 18.57
CA PHE A 251 -0.91 -3.51 19.47
C PHE A 251 -0.97 -2.26 18.60
N GLU A 252 -2.18 -1.76 18.40
CA GLU A 252 -2.50 -0.63 17.55
C GLU A 252 -2.76 0.62 18.38
N TYR A 253 -2.41 1.77 17.81
CA TYR A 253 -2.59 3.10 18.38
C TYR A 253 -3.33 4.02 17.43
N MET A 254 -4.24 4.82 17.96
CA MET A 254 -4.88 5.95 17.28
C MET A 254 -4.87 7.17 18.18
N ASP A 255 -4.46 8.30 17.63
CA ASP A 255 -4.43 9.55 18.37
C ASP A 255 -5.81 10.16 18.64
N LYS A 256 -5.82 11.20 19.46
CA LYS A 256 -7.02 11.94 19.86
C LYS A 256 -7.77 12.54 18.68
N ARG A 257 -7.04 13.04 17.68
CA ARG A 257 -7.63 13.74 16.55
C ARG A 257 -8.36 12.76 15.66
N LEU A 258 -7.73 11.64 15.33
CA LEU A 258 -8.34 10.54 14.61
C LEU A 258 -9.53 9.94 15.37
N TYR A 259 -9.36 9.69 16.67
CA TYR A 259 -10.43 9.15 17.50
C TYR A 259 -11.66 10.07 17.55
N SER A 260 -11.44 11.40 17.60
CA SER A 260 -12.52 12.38 17.55
C SER A 260 -13.31 12.40 16.23
N CYS A 261 -12.73 11.89 15.13
CA CYS A 261 -13.44 11.74 13.85
C CYS A 261 -14.54 10.66 13.91
N PHE A 262 -14.44 9.73 14.86
CA PHE A 262 -15.45 8.69 15.11
C PHE A 262 -16.30 8.99 16.35
N HIS A 263 -15.74 9.68 17.33
CA HIS A 263 -16.37 9.97 18.63
C HIS A 263 -16.33 11.47 18.91
N SER A 264 -17.29 12.21 18.36
CA SER A 264 -17.38 13.67 18.47
C SER A 264 -17.25 14.17 19.92
N GLY A 265 -16.33 15.10 20.15
CA GLY A 265 -16.08 15.71 21.47
C GLY A 265 -15.11 14.93 22.36
N SER A 266 -14.70 13.72 21.97
CA SER A 266 -13.67 12.98 22.69
C SER A 266 -12.30 13.66 22.59
N LYS A 267 -11.51 13.56 23.66
CA LYS A 267 -10.12 14.02 23.73
C LYS A 267 -9.15 12.88 24.08
N ASN A 268 -9.61 11.64 23.93
CA ASN A 268 -8.88 10.44 24.35
C ASN A 268 -8.08 9.89 23.16
N MET A 269 -6.97 9.23 23.43
CA MET A 269 -6.36 8.31 22.47
C MET A 269 -6.95 6.91 22.64
N LEU A 270 -6.85 6.07 21.60
CA LEU A 270 -7.34 4.70 21.60
C LEU A 270 -6.20 3.70 21.36
N LEU A 271 -6.20 2.62 22.14
CA LEU A 271 -5.34 1.46 21.97
C LEU A 271 -6.19 0.21 21.73
N LEU A 272 -5.77 -0.62 20.78
CA LEU A 272 -6.29 -1.97 20.57
C LEU A 272 -5.14 -2.95 20.76
N LEU A 273 -5.30 -3.93 21.64
CA LEU A 273 -4.27 -4.93 21.92
C LEU A 273 -4.88 -6.32 21.80
N GLN A 274 -4.19 -7.23 21.13
CA GLN A 274 -4.67 -8.60 21.00
C GLN A 274 -3.71 -9.60 21.62
N THR A 275 -4.25 -10.74 22.03
CA THR A 275 -3.50 -11.97 22.35
C THR A 275 -4.09 -13.10 21.53
N SER A 276 -3.26 -14.09 21.17
CA SER A 276 -3.68 -15.23 20.34
C SER A 276 -2.98 -16.51 20.77
N GLY A 277 -3.58 -17.65 20.49
CA GLY A 277 -2.98 -18.95 20.77
C GLY A 277 -4.02 -20.05 20.82
N SER A 278 -3.80 -21.04 21.68
CA SER A 278 -4.88 -21.94 22.12
C SER A 278 -5.91 -21.16 22.93
N VAL A 279 -7.12 -21.71 23.07
CA VAL A 279 -8.21 -21.08 23.84
C VAL A 279 -7.74 -20.65 25.24
N HIS A 280 -7.03 -21.53 25.95
CA HIS A 280 -6.53 -21.24 27.29
C HIS A 280 -5.42 -20.18 27.29
N ASP A 281 -4.45 -20.29 26.37
CA ASP A 281 -3.29 -19.40 26.34
C ASP A 281 -3.68 -17.95 25.99
N ALA A 282 -4.55 -17.79 24.97
CA ALA A 282 -5.04 -16.47 24.55
C ALA A 282 -5.77 -15.75 25.69
N GLU A 283 -6.66 -16.45 26.41
CA GLU A 283 -7.40 -15.92 27.56
C GLU A 283 -6.47 -15.54 28.72
N GLN A 284 -5.52 -16.41 29.09
CA GLN A 284 -4.60 -16.14 30.21
C GLN A 284 -3.69 -14.94 29.92
N LYS A 285 -3.15 -14.84 28.71
CA LYS A 285 -2.39 -13.67 28.26
C LYS A 285 -3.23 -12.40 28.33
N MET A 286 -4.50 -12.46 27.89
CA MET A 286 -5.42 -11.32 27.94
C MET A 286 -5.73 -10.88 29.38
N LYS A 287 -5.98 -11.83 30.30
CA LYS A 287 -6.24 -11.50 31.71
C LYS A 287 -5.07 -10.76 32.35
N LYS A 288 -3.84 -11.24 32.14
CA LYS A 288 -2.62 -10.56 32.60
C LYS A 288 -2.49 -9.15 32.01
N LEU A 289 -2.78 -9.01 30.71
CA LEU A 289 -2.75 -7.71 30.03
C LEU A 289 -3.77 -6.74 30.63
N VAL A 290 -5.00 -7.18 30.83
CA VAL A 290 -6.08 -6.38 31.44
C VAL A 290 -5.70 -5.94 32.86
N GLU A 291 -5.08 -6.81 33.66
CA GLU A 291 -4.57 -6.44 34.99
C GLU A 291 -3.48 -5.37 34.93
N ALA A 292 -2.56 -5.46 33.97
CA ALA A 292 -1.54 -4.45 33.74
C ALA A 292 -2.15 -3.11 33.31
N LEU A 293 -3.09 -3.13 32.35
CA LEU A 293 -3.77 -1.94 31.86
C LEU A 293 -4.59 -1.24 32.96
N LYS A 294 -5.28 -1.99 33.83
CA LYS A 294 -6.06 -1.43 34.95
C LYS A 294 -5.23 -0.58 35.90
N LYS A 295 -3.96 -0.94 36.14
CA LYS A 295 -3.05 -0.18 37.02
C LYS A 295 -2.75 1.23 36.50
N LEU A 296 -2.98 1.47 35.21
CA LEU A 296 -2.74 2.75 34.55
C LEU A 296 -3.99 3.65 34.53
N ASN A 297 -5.09 3.25 35.18
CA ASN A 297 -6.34 4.01 35.29
C ASN A 297 -6.89 4.48 33.93
N PRO A 298 -7.20 3.54 33.01
CA PRO A 298 -7.75 3.90 31.71
C PRO A 298 -9.11 4.56 31.85
N ILE A 299 -9.44 5.45 30.93
CA ILE A 299 -10.73 6.13 30.88
C ILE A 299 -11.83 5.12 30.52
N GLU A 300 -11.54 4.26 29.54
CA GLU A 300 -12.38 3.14 29.16
C GLU A 300 -11.51 1.90 28.97
N LEU A 301 -11.98 0.74 29.44
CA LEU A 301 -11.33 -0.54 29.21
C LEU A 301 -12.39 -1.63 29.02
N SER A 302 -12.34 -2.32 27.88
CA SER A 302 -13.15 -3.50 27.60
C SER A 302 -12.31 -4.55 26.87
N TYR A 303 -12.74 -5.81 26.93
CA TYR A 303 -12.07 -6.91 26.21
C TYR A 303 -13.06 -8.00 25.82
N THR A 304 -12.80 -8.70 24.73
CA THR A 304 -13.69 -9.72 24.15
C THR A 304 -12.90 -10.71 23.29
N ASN A 305 -13.39 -11.94 23.16
CA ASN A 305 -12.99 -12.89 22.12
C ASN A 305 -14.11 -13.16 21.10
N ASP A 306 -15.19 -12.39 21.14
CA ASP A 306 -16.24 -12.47 20.12
C ASP A 306 -15.69 -11.88 18.81
N PRO A 307 -15.62 -12.67 17.72
CA PRO A 307 -15.09 -12.19 16.45
C PRO A 307 -15.90 -11.02 15.87
N ALA A 308 -17.23 -10.99 16.07
CA ALA A 308 -18.07 -9.92 15.56
C ALA A 308 -17.75 -8.60 16.27
N LYS A 309 -17.66 -8.63 17.60
CA LYS A 309 -17.26 -7.46 18.39
C LYS A 309 -15.83 -7.02 18.08
N THR A 310 -14.89 -7.96 17.92
CA THR A 310 -13.51 -7.64 17.50
C THR A 310 -13.50 -6.88 16.17
N ASN A 311 -14.28 -7.31 15.18
CA ASN A 311 -14.40 -6.62 13.90
C ASN A 311 -14.97 -5.20 14.05
N GLU A 312 -15.96 -4.99 14.93
CA GLU A 312 -16.48 -3.66 15.25
C GLU A 312 -15.39 -2.77 15.86
N LEU A 313 -14.61 -3.29 16.82
CA LEU A 313 -13.52 -2.55 17.46
C LEU A 313 -12.43 -2.14 16.46
N TYR A 314 -12.06 -3.04 15.55
CA TYR A 314 -11.07 -2.75 14.51
C TYR A 314 -11.62 -1.95 13.34
N ALA A 315 -12.94 -1.76 13.23
CA ALA A 315 -13.52 -1.01 12.14
C ALA A 315 -13.01 0.44 12.12
N GLU A 316 -12.90 1.10 13.28
CA GLU A 316 -12.36 2.45 13.40
C GLU A 316 -10.89 2.51 12.95
N ARG A 317 -10.07 1.59 13.45
CA ARG A 317 -8.64 1.48 13.09
C ARG A 317 -8.43 1.19 11.61
N THR A 318 -9.25 0.32 11.03
CA THR A 318 -9.20 -0.06 9.60
C THR A 318 -9.65 1.10 8.72
N ASN A 319 -10.65 1.87 9.17
CA ASN A 319 -11.21 2.98 8.42
C ASN A 319 -10.53 4.33 8.75
N ALA A 320 -9.38 4.30 9.44
CA ALA A 320 -8.66 5.48 9.89
C ALA A 320 -8.46 6.49 8.75
N LEU A 321 -7.84 6.07 7.64
CA LEU A 321 -7.61 6.88 6.43
C LEU A 321 -8.90 7.51 5.86
N GLY A 322 -10.01 6.80 5.93
CA GLY A 322 -11.29 7.33 5.47
C GLY A 322 -11.85 8.42 6.37
N ALA A 323 -11.76 8.23 7.68
CA ALA A 323 -12.16 9.23 8.66
C ALA A 323 -11.27 10.48 8.66
N ILE A 324 -10.08 10.42 8.07
CA ILE A 324 -9.23 11.60 7.79
C ILE A 324 -9.83 12.42 6.66
N GLY A 325 -10.19 11.77 5.56
CA GLY A 325 -10.89 12.41 4.44
C GLY A 325 -12.15 13.11 4.94
N LYS A 326 -12.90 12.42 5.81
CA LYS A 326 -13.70 12.91 6.96
C LYS A 326 -13.66 14.38 7.40
N ALA A 327 -12.47 14.85 7.71
CA ALA A 327 -12.31 15.96 8.65
C ALA A 327 -12.44 17.33 7.98
N ASP A 328 -12.06 17.47 6.70
CA ASP A 328 -12.11 18.75 5.98
C ASP A 328 -12.16 18.56 4.45
N TYR A 329 -13.26 18.99 3.82
CA TYR A 329 -13.46 18.92 2.37
C TYR A 329 -12.48 19.79 1.57
N ASN A 330 -11.88 20.81 2.20
CA ASN A 330 -10.91 21.68 1.55
C ASN A 330 -9.49 21.09 1.54
N LYS A 331 -9.28 19.96 2.22
CA LYS A 331 -7.98 19.29 2.35
C LYS A 331 -8.06 17.83 1.89
N PRO A 332 -8.31 17.57 0.59
CA PRO A 332 -8.55 16.22 0.09
C PRO A 332 -7.28 15.36 -0.02
N VAL A 333 -6.09 15.97 0.09
CA VAL A 333 -4.82 15.29 -0.09
C VAL A 333 -4.31 14.72 1.23
N LEU A 334 -4.04 13.43 1.24
CA LEU A 334 -3.42 12.71 2.34
C LEU A 334 -1.95 12.45 2.01
N MET A 335 -1.03 12.95 2.83
CA MET A 335 0.40 12.65 2.73
C MET A 335 0.82 11.81 3.93
N GLN A 336 0.83 10.50 3.71
CA GLN A 336 1.22 9.51 4.71
C GLN A 336 2.69 9.10 4.54
N PHE A 337 3.34 8.84 5.65
CA PHE A 337 4.69 8.29 5.75
C PHE A 337 4.74 7.43 7.01
N ASP A 338 5.74 6.54 7.09
CA ASP A 338 5.71 5.39 7.98
C ASP A 338 7.03 5.17 8.74
N PRO A 339 7.45 6.13 9.59
CA PRO A 339 8.67 5.99 10.36
C PRO A 339 8.54 4.94 11.46
N VAL A 340 9.62 4.22 11.72
CA VAL A 340 9.73 3.23 12.80
C VAL A 340 10.66 3.76 13.87
N LEU A 341 10.19 3.77 15.11
CA LEU A 341 10.92 4.24 16.28
C LEU A 341 11.24 3.09 17.23
N PRO A 342 12.33 3.18 18.01
CA PRO A 342 12.46 2.38 19.22
C PRO A 342 11.21 2.56 20.11
N LEU A 343 10.69 1.49 20.70
CA LEU A 343 9.45 1.54 21.49
C LEU A 343 9.50 2.59 22.62
N SER A 344 10.67 2.74 23.25
CA SER A 344 10.91 3.76 24.29
C SER A 344 10.80 5.21 23.79
N LYS A 345 10.83 5.43 22.48
CA LYS A 345 10.74 6.74 21.82
C LYS A 345 9.38 6.98 21.17
N PHE A 346 8.46 6.00 21.16
CA PHE A 346 7.18 6.10 20.44
C PHE A 346 6.37 7.32 20.87
N ALA A 347 6.11 7.47 22.17
CA ALA A 347 5.33 8.62 22.70
C ALA A 347 6.02 9.97 22.44
N ILE A 348 7.35 10.01 22.56
CA ILE A 348 8.16 11.21 22.25
C ILE A 348 8.05 11.55 20.76
N GLY A 349 8.10 10.53 19.89
CA GLY A 349 7.95 10.69 18.45
C GLY A 349 6.58 11.24 18.06
N VAL A 350 5.50 10.78 18.69
CA VAL A 350 4.16 11.35 18.49
C VAL A 350 4.15 12.84 18.84
N LYS A 351 4.70 13.20 20.01
CA LYS A 351 4.76 14.60 20.46
C LYS A 351 5.58 15.46 19.49
N LYS A 352 6.77 14.99 19.10
CA LYS A 352 7.67 15.69 18.18
C LYS A 352 6.99 15.95 16.84
N MET A 353 6.25 14.97 16.32
CA MET A 353 5.51 15.12 15.06
C MET A 353 4.45 16.22 15.15
N ARG A 354 3.67 16.26 16.24
CA ARG A 354 2.67 17.31 16.48
C ARG A 354 3.32 18.69 16.58
N GLU A 355 4.42 18.81 17.31
CA GLU A 355 5.17 20.08 17.44
C GLU A 355 5.64 20.61 16.09
N LEU A 356 6.18 19.74 15.23
CA LEU A 356 6.64 20.15 13.90
C LEU A 356 5.48 20.54 12.98
N ALA A 357 4.36 19.81 13.03
CA ALA A 357 3.16 20.12 12.27
C ALA A 357 2.56 21.47 12.71
N GLU A 358 2.44 21.71 14.02
CA GLU A 358 1.90 22.95 14.58
C GLU A 358 2.75 24.17 14.21
N ARG A 359 4.08 24.05 14.26
CA ARG A 359 5.02 25.12 13.86
C ARG A 359 4.79 25.60 12.43
N GLU A 360 4.37 24.70 11.55
CA GLU A 360 4.07 25.01 10.15
C GLU A 360 2.56 25.19 9.92
N GLY A 361 1.70 25.11 10.93
CA GLY A 361 0.25 25.25 10.76
C GLY A 361 -0.38 24.15 9.91
N LEU A 362 0.20 22.94 9.92
CA LEU A 362 -0.27 21.79 9.18
C LEU A 362 -1.16 20.89 10.05
N ASP A 363 -2.16 20.31 9.41
CA ASP A 363 -3.01 19.31 10.03
C ASP A 363 -2.39 17.93 9.90
N VAL A 364 -2.09 17.30 11.04
CA VAL A 364 -1.62 15.93 11.11
C VAL A 364 -2.55 15.11 12.00
N ILE A 365 -2.77 13.87 11.61
CA ILE A 365 -3.22 12.84 12.53
C ILE A 365 -2.21 11.72 12.59
N ILE A 366 -2.23 10.97 13.68
CA ILE A 366 -1.25 9.94 13.95
C ILE A 366 -1.97 8.66 14.40
N TYR A 367 -1.65 7.56 13.75
CA TYR A 367 -1.99 6.22 14.17
C TYR A 367 -0.79 5.32 13.93
N GLY A 368 -0.85 4.05 14.30
CA GLY A 368 0.31 3.19 14.12
C GLY A 368 0.19 1.81 14.73
N HIS A 369 1.24 1.04 14.51
CA HIS A 369 1.52 -0.23 15.15
C HIS A 369 2.41 0.07 16.36
N ALA A 370 1.78 0.30 17.51
CA ALA A 370 2.48 0.63 18.75
C ALA A 370 3.34 -0.53 19.28
N GLY A 371 3.10 -1.76 18.85
CA GLY A 371 3.86 -2.93 19.29
C GLY A 371 5.21 -3.13 18.60
N ASP A 372 5.39 -2.63 17.39
CA ASP A 372 6.65 -2.71 16.64
C ASP A 372 7.28 -1.35 16.33
N GLY A 373 6.66 -0.27 16.79
CA GLY A 373 7.22 1.07 16.75
C GLY A 373 6.91 1.84 15.46
N ASN A 374 6.12 1.27 14.54
CA ASN A 374 5.74 1.91 13.29
C ASN A 374 4.64 2.95 13.52
N LEU A 375 4.95 4.22 13.29
CA LEU A 375 3.96 5.30 13.23
C LEU A 375 3.49 5.52 11.80
N HIS A 376 2.27 6.02 11.63
CA HIS A 376 1.67 6.44 10.37
C HIS A 376 1.18 7.89 10.46
N PRO A 377 2.05 8.89 10.69
CA PRO A 377 1.62 10.27 10.63
C PRO A 377 1.12 10.59 9.22
N THR A 378 -0.01 11.27 9.16
CA THR A 378 -0.69 11.56 7.90
C THR A 378 -1.10 13.02 7.88
N PHE A 379 -0.46 13.80 7.01
CA PHE A 379 -0.85 15.19 6.78
C PHE A 379 -2.10 15.27 5.91
N ILE A 380 -2.97 16.21 6.26
CA ILE A 380 -4.20 16.54 5.53
C ILE A 380 -4.01 17.93 4.93
N VAL A 381 -3.85 18.02 3.62
CA VAL A 381 -3.51 19.29 2.96
C VAL A 381 -4.44 19.61 1.79
N PRO A 382 -4.62 20.91 1.47
CA PRO A 382 -5.23 21.30 0.20
C PRO A 382 -4.46 20.74 -1.00
N ASP A 383 -5.14 20.52 -2.12
CA ASP A 383 -4.52 20.03 -3.36
C ASP A 383 -3.77 21.15 -4.12
N VAL A 384 -2.80 21.78 -3.45
CA VAL A 384 -1.92 22.80 -4.03
C VAL A 384 -0.46 22.45 -3.73
N LEU A 385 0.43 22.80 -4.67
CA LEU A 385 1.84 22.41 -4.61
C LEU A 385 2.56 22.96 -3.37
N GLU A 386 2.27 24.20 -2.99
CA GLU A 386 2.89 24.87 -1.83
C GLU A 386 2.64 24.10 -0.53
N GLU A 387 1.40 23.73 -0.25
CA GLU A 387 1.01 22.97 0.95
C GLU A 387 1.62 21.56 0.97
N LYS A 388 1.70 20.90 -0.19
CA LYS A 388 2.37 19.59 -0.32
C LYS A 388 3.87 19.69 -0.02
N LEU A 389 4.54 20.71 -0.55
CA LEU A 389 5.97 20.95 -0.31
C LEU A 389 6.25 21.30 1.15
N LYS A 390 5.35 22.07 1.78
CA LYS A 390 5.41 22.41 3.20
C LYS A 390 5.28 21.17 4.08
N ALA A 391 4.31 20.29 3.81
CA ALA A 391 4.19 19.00 4.49
C ALA A 391 5.44 18.13 4.30
N ARG A 392 5.95 18.02 3.07
CA ARG A 392 7.20 17.28 2.78
C ARG A 392 8.39 17.79 3.58
N LYS A 393 8.56 19.12 3.71
CA LYS A 393 9.63 19.70 4.51
C LYS A 393 9.57 19.19 5.96
N VAL A 394 8.37 19.14 6.53
CA VAL A 394 8.18 18.61 7.89
C VAL A 394 8.48 17.11 7.97
N ILE A 395 8.05 16.32 6.99
CA ILE A 395 8.37 14.88 6.90
C ILE A 395 9.89 14.68 6.98
N ARG A 396 10.65 15.41 6.17
CA ARG A 396 12.13 15.28 6.14
C ARG A 396 12.79 15.67 7.46
N GLU A 397 12.31 16.71 8.12
CA GLU A 397 12.82 17.10 9.44
C GLU A 397 12.52 16.04 10.50
N TYR A 398 11.34 15.42 10.42
CA TYR A 398 10.96 14.33 11.29
C TYR A 398 11.81 13.07 11.03
N ASP A 399 11.96 12.64 9.78
CA ASP A 399 12.79 11.50 9.39
C ASP A 399 14.23 11.64 9.89
N ALA A 400 14.83 12.82 9.69
CA ALA A 400 16.17 13.11 10.19
C ALA A 400 16.26 13.05 11.73
N TRP A 401 15.18 13.38 12.44
CA TRP A 401 15.10 13.19 13.88
C TRP A 401 14.95 11.71 14.26
N VAL A 402 14.07 10.97 13.59
CA VAL A 402 13.86 9.53 13.78
C VAL A 402 15.19 8.77 13.62
N GLU A 403 15.93 9.04 12.54
CA GLU A 403 17.23 8.43 12.26
C GLU A 403 18.24 8.71 13.39
N ARG A 404 18.29 9.95 13.92
CA ARG A 404 19.17 10.31 15.06
C ARG A 404 18.81 9.59 16.35
N GLU A 405 17.54 9.27 16.56
CA GLU A 405 17.08 8.52 17.73
C GLU A 405 17.21 6.99 17.57
N GLY A 406 17.82 6.53 16.46
CA GLY A 406 18.03 5.11 16.17
C GLY A 406 16.84 4.41 15.51
N GLY A 407 15.91 5.18 14.95
CA GLY A 407 14.79 4.66 14.16
C GLY A 407 15.09 4.54 12.66
N CYS A 408 14.05 4.24 11.87
CA CYS A 408 14.08 4.15 10.42
C CYS A 408 12.98 5.05 9.82
N PHE A 409 13.26 5.71 8.69
CA PHE A 409 12.33 6.63 8.03
C PHE A 409 11.20 5.94 7.24
N ALA A 410 11.36 4.66 6.90
CA ALA A 410 10.35 3.87 6.19
C ALA A 410 10.29 2.45 6.78
N GLY A 411 9.11 2.04 7.24
CA GLY A 411 8.86 0.76 7.90
C GLY A 411 8.30 -0.32 6.97
N GLU A 412 7.23 0.01 6.25
CA GLU A 412 6.44 -0.93 5.46
C GLU A 412 6.01 -0.44 4.06
N HIS A 413 6.11 0.86 3.77
CA HIS A 413 5.70 1.43 2.48
C HIS A 413 6.82 1.47 1.43
N ALA A 414 8.04 1.07 1.80
CA ALA A 414 9.26 1.22 1.00
C ALA A 414 9.55 2.70 0.68
N VAL A 415 10.36 2.98 -0.34
CA VAL A 415 10.95 4.34 -0.52
C VAL A 415 10.59 4.94 -1.87
N GLY A 416 10.68 4.16 -2.94
CA GLY A 416 10.47 4.57 -4.32
C GLY A 416 11.20 5.88 -4.61
N PHE A 417 10.44 6.96 -4.73
CA PHE A 417 10.93 8.33 -4.76
C PHE A 417 10.11 9.30 -3.89
N PHE A 418 9.06 8.85 -3.20
CA PHE A 418 8.05 9.70 -2.55
C PHE A 418 8.64 10.66 -1.48
N LEU A 419 9.72 10.23 -0.81
CA LEU A 419 10.44 11.05 0.17
C LEU A 419 11.17 12.25 -0.48
N GLY A 420 11.35 12.22 -1.80
CA GLY A 420 12.08 13.20 -2.60
C GLY A 420 13.56 13.34 -2.21
N ARG A 421 14.11 12.30 -1.58
CA ARG A 421 15.52 12.20 -1.21
C ARG A 421 16.22 11.38 -2.29
N SER A 422 17.44 11.78 -2.64
CA SER A 422 18.31 10.97 -3.47
C SER A 422 18.71 9.68 -2.73
N ASP A 423 19.09 8.66 -3.49
CA ASP A 423 19.65 7.41 -2.95
C ASP A 423 20.92 7.66 -2.11
N ASN A 424 21.74 8.64 -2.49
CA ASN A 424 22.92 9.06 -1.74
C ASN A 424 22.57 9.75 -0.41
N GLU A 425 21.41 10.41 -0.29
CA GLU A 425 20.93 10.99 0.98
C GLU A 425 20.28 9.95 1.88
N LEU A 426 19.66 8.92 1.31
CA LEU A 426 18.96 7.88 2.05
C LEU A 426 19.93 6.86 2.64
N ARG A 427 20.89 6.36 1.84
CA ARG A 427 21.78 5.27 2.23
C ARG A 427 23.19 5.41 1.61
N PRO A 428 23.92 6.50 1.90
CA PRO A 428 25.18 6.84 1.21
C PRO A 428 26.20 5.68 1.17
N ASP A 429 26.34 4.93 2.27
CA ASP A 429 27.32 3.85 2.38
C ASP A 429 26.96 2.60 1.57
N ILE A 430 25.67 2.41 1.24
CA ILE A 430 25.14 1.21 0.59
C ILE A 430 24.82 1.47 -0.89
N THR A 431 24.52 2.70 -1.26
CA THR A 431 24.15 3.10 -2.62
C THR A 431 25.15 2.64 -3.70
N PRO A 432 26.49 2.72 -3.54
CA PRO A 432 27.44 2.19 -4.52
C PRO A 432 27.26 0.69 -4.79
N TYR A 433 26.95 -0.10 -3.76
CA TYR A 433 26.72 -1.53 -3.88
C TYR A 433 25.36 -1.83 -4.54
N LEU A 434 24.33 -1.06 -4.21
CA LEU A 434 23.01 -1.19 -4.85
C LEU A 434 23.09 -0.95 -6.35
N ARG A 435 23.85 0.06 -6.80
CA ARG A 435 24.09 0.30 -8.23
C ARG A 435 24.73 -0.91 -8.92
N VAL A 436 25.76 -1.52 -8.31
CA VAL A 436 26.41 -2.74 -8.84
C VAL A 436 25.43 -3.92 -8.91
N ILE A 437 24.65 -4.13 -7.85
CA ILE A 437 23.62 -5.18 -7.81
C ILE A 437 22.58 -4.97 -8.92
N LYS A 438 22.10 -3.74 -9.07
CA LYS A 438 21.17 -3.36 -10.14
C LYS A 438 21.73 -3.64 -11.52
N SER A 439 22.98 -3.24 -11.80
CA SER A 439 23.62 -3.52 -13.09
C SER A 439 23.82 -5.01 -13.36
N ALA A 440 23.94 -5.86 -12.33
CA ALA A 440 24.02 -7.29 -12.51
C ALA A 440 22.71 -7.87 -13.07
N PHE A 441 21.56 -7.46 -12.52
CA PHE A 441 20.25 -7.96 -12.94
C PHE A 441 19.64 -7.19 -14.13
N ASP A 442 19.94 -5.91 -14.26
CA ASP A 442 19.40 -5.02 -15.29
C ASP A 442 20.51 -4.09 -15.83
N PRO A 443 21.39 -4.61 -16.69
CA PRO A 443 22.57 -3.88 -17.18
C PRO A 443 22.22 -2.68 -18.04
N ASP A 444 21.00 -2.68 -18.61
CA ASP A 444 20.51 -1.64 -19.52
C ASP A 444 19.59 -0.63 -18.83
N GLY A 445 19.38 -0.79 -17.52
CA GLY A 445 18.63 0.15 -16.69
C GLY A 445 17.15 0.29 -17.07
N ILE A 446 16.54 -0.72 -17.71
CA ILE A 446 15.15 -0.61 -18.18
C ILE A 446 14.12 -0.91 -17.09
N LEU A 447 14.46 -1.66 -16.04
CA LEU A 447 13.51 -2.10 -15.02
C LEU A 447 13.31 -1.01 -13.95
N ASN A 448 12.12 -0.44 -13.91
CA ASN A 448 11.69 0.61 -12.99
C ASN A 448 12.75 1.71 -12.71
N PRO A 449 13.28 2.40 -13.74
CA PRO A 449 14.33 3.41 -13.56
C PRO A 449 13.83 4.60 -12.72
N GLY A 450 14.75 5.22 -11.97
CA GLY A 450 14.49 6.38 -11.12
C GLY A 450 13.90 6.07 -9.74
N LYS A 451 13.85 4.79 -9.34
CA LYS A 451 13.26 4.33 -8.05
C LYS A 451 14.30 3.54 -7.29
N ILE A 452 14.43 3.78 -5.98
CA ILE A 452 15.42 3.18 -5.06
C ILE A 452 16.89 3.49 -5.39
N ILE A 453 17.25 3.43 -6.67
CA ILE A 453 18.59 3.59 -7.23
C ILE A 453 18.49 4.66 -8.31
N ASP A 454 19.42 5.62 -8.27
CA ASP A 454 19.43 6.78 -9.16
C ASP A 454 18.08 7.50 -9.13
N ILE A 455 17.59 7.78 -7.91
CA ILE A 455 16.23 8.25 -7.65
C ILE A 455 15.95 9.55 -8.40
N GLU A 456 14.88 9.55 -9.20
CA GLU A 456 14.38 10.69 -9.94
C GLU A 456 12.90 10.91 -9.58
N GLU A 457 12.62 12.04 -8.92
CA GLU A 457 11.26 12.37 -8.50
C GLU A 457 10.41 12.86 -9.68
N SER A 458 9.21 12.30 -9.82
CA SER A 458 8.18 12.86 -10.71
C SER A 458 7.70 14.23 -10.23
N SER A 459 7.09 15.02 -11.11
CA SER A 459 6.45 16.27 -10.70
C SER A 459 5.18 16.01 -9.87
N MET A 460 5.02 16.72 -8.75
CA MET A 460 3.76 16.80 -7.99
C MET A 460 2.77 17.82 -8.56
N GLU A 461 3.19 18.59 -9.55
CA GLU A 461 2.34 19.60 -10.18
C GLU A 461 1.31 18.93 -11.10
N LEU A 462 0.07 19.35 -11.00
CA LEU A 462 -1.04 18.82 -11.78
C LEU A 462 -1.57 19.90 -12.71
N THR A 463 -1.93 19.50 -13.94
CA THR A 463 -2.70 20.36 -14.84
C THR A 463 -3.96 20.84 -14.13
N PRO A 464 -4.21 22.15 -13.96
CA PRO A 464 -5.40 22.63 -13.27
C PRO A 464 -6.69 22.12 -13.89
N PHE A 465 -7.75 22.03 -13.09
CA PHE A 465 -9.07 21.78 -13.63
C PHE A 465 -9.48 22.93 -14.55
N ILE A 466 -10.15 22.61 -15.65
CA ILE A 466 -10.83 23.60 -16.47
C ILE A 466 -11.92 24.23 -15.60
N GLU A 467 -12.01 25.56 -15.59
CA GLU A 467 -12.89 26.35 -14.71
C GLU A 467 -14.34 25.84 -14.70
N LYS A 468 -14.88 25.54 -15.89
CA LYS A 468 -16.23 24.98 -16.07
C LYS A 468 -16.44 23.65 -15.30
N TYR A 469 -15.40 22.84 -15.15
CA TYR A 469 -15.46 21.52 -14.52
C TYR A 469 -14.92 21.50 -13.09
N TYR A 470 -14.60 22.66 -12.52
CA TYR A 470 -13.94 22.76 -11.21
C TYR A 470 -14.72 22.04 -10.10
N GLN A 471 -16.05 22.19 -10.07
CA GLN A 471 -16.89 21.49 -9.10
C GLN A 471 -16.79 19.96 -9.22
N ILE A 472 -16.79 19.43 -10.44
CA ILE A 472 -16.67 17.98 -10.70
C ILE A 472 -15.28 17.50 -10.27
N GLY A 473 -14.24 18.26 -10.64
CA GLY A 473 -12.86 17.98 -10.27
C GLY A 473 -12.64 17.95 -8.76
N GLN A 474 -13.23 18.89 -8.02
CA GLN A 474 -13.19 18.90 -6.55
C GLN A 474 -13.82 17.65 -5.95
N LEU A 475 -15.02 17.26 -6.43
CA LEU A 475 -15.69 16.04 -5.97
C LEU A 475 -14.90 14.77 -6.31
N ALA A 476 -14.32 14.70 -7.51
CA ALA A 476 -13.45 13.59 -7.91
C ALA A 476 -12.19 13.52 -7.00
N SER A 477 -11.64 14.66 -6.61
CA SER A 477 -10.49 14.76 -5.70
C SER A 477 -10.80 14.29 -4.28
N LEU A 478 -12.08 14.30 -3.86
CA LEU A 478 -12.50 13.67 -2.60
C LEU A 478 -12.33 12.16 -2.60
N CYS A 479 -12.19 11.53 -3.78
CA CYS A 479 -11.54 10.23 -3.87
C CYS A 479 -10.08 10.44 -3.51
N SER A 480 -9.82 10.60 -2.21
CA SER A 480 -8.47 10.65 -1.69
C SER A 480 -7.74 9.47 -2.33
N LYS A 481 -6.55 9.70 -2.84
CA LYS A 481 -5.67 8.65 -3.38
C LYS A 481 -5.22 7.68 -2.28
N CYS A 482 -6.03 7.41 -1.25
CA CYS A 482 -5.78 6.47 -0.18
C CYS A 482 -5.72 5.02 -0.66
N HIS A 483 -6.25 4.71 -1.85
CA HIS A 483 -6.20 3.38 -2.50
C HIS A 483 -6.75 2.22 -1.65
N LEU A 484 -7.48 2.52 -0.59
CA LEU A 484 -8.21 1.58 0.25
C LEU A 484 -9.65 1.34 -0.24
N CYS A 485 -9.94 1.59 -1.52
CA CYS A 485 -11.26 1.33 -2.08
C CYS A 485 -11.56 -0.17 -2.00
N LYS A 486 -12.26 -0.61 -0.95
CA LYS A 486 -12.77 -1.99 -0.84
C LYS A 486 -13.48 -2.29 -2.16
N ASN A 487 -12.90 -3.20 -2.94
CA ASN A 487 -13.24 -3.35 -4.33
C ASN A 487 -14.50 -4.22 -4.45
N ASP A 488 -15.59 -3.67 -3.92
CA ASP A 488 -16.91 -4.28 -3.89
C ASP A 488 -17.61 -4.15 -5.26
N SER A 489 -16.89 -3.68 -6.30
CA SER A 489 -17.34 -3.73 -7.68
C SER A 489 -17.57 -5.19 -8.07
N PRO A 490 -18.81 -5.58 -8.45
CA PRO A 490 -19.13 -6.98 -8.77
C PRO A 490 -18.24 -7.58 -9.87
N ILE A 491 -17.69 -6.73 -10.74
CA ILE A 491 -16.89 -7.14 -11.89
C ILE A 491 -15.38 -7.21 -11.59
N TYR A 492 -14.88 -6.49 -10.58
CA TYR A 492 -13.43 -6.41 -10.35
C TYR A 492 -12.81 -7.76 -9.98
N ASN A 493 -13.58 -8.62 -9.33
CA ASN A 493 -13.09 -9.96 -9.00
C ASN A 493 -12.80 -10.82 -10.23
N ASN A 494 -13.49 -10.55 -11.34
CA ASN A 494 -13.44 -11.34 -12.57
C ASN A 494 -12.71 -10.62 -13.72
N ASP A 495 -12.51 -9.30 -13.61
CA ASP A 495 -11.90 -8.47 -14.65
C ASP A 495 -10.58 -7.82 -14.14
N PRO A 496 -9.46 -7.93 -14.88
CA PRO A 496 -8.17 -7.42 -14.43
C PRO A 496 -7.96 -5.91 -14.65
N PHE A 497 -8.87 -5.23 -15.36
CA PHE A 497 -8.64 -3.86 -15.83
C PHE A 497 -9.04 -2.80 -14.82
N GLU A 498 -8.25 -1.72 -14.75
CA GLU A 498 -8.49 -0.65 -13.80
C GLU A 498 -9.71 0.21 -14.16
N HIS A 499 -10.00 0.40 -15.45
CA HIS A 499 -11.19 1.13 -15.92
C HIS A 499 -12.52 0.46 -15.50
N ASN A 500 -12.46 -0.76 -14.97
CA ASN A 500 -13.60 -1.49 -14.40
C ASN A 500 -13.71 -1.36 -12.87
N THR A 501 -12.91 -0.48 -12.27
CA THR A 501 -12.96 -0.14 -10.85
C THR A 501 -13.58 1.23 -10.63
N ILE A 502 -14.09 1.46 -9.42
CA ILE A 502 -14.52 2.80 -8.97
C ILE A 502 -13.35 3.78 -9.08
N ARG A 503 -12.14 3.38 -8.63
CA ARG A 503 -10.93 4.23 -8.67
C ARG A 503 -10.58 4.65 -10.11
N GLY A 504 -10.51 3.70 -11.03
CA GLY A 504 -10.18 3.97 -12.42
C GLY A 504 -11.20 4.86 -13.10
N ARG A 505 -12.50 4.69 -12.80
CA ARG A 505 -13.54 5.55 -13.36
C ARG A 505 -13.49 6.97 -12.78
N ILE A 506 -13.14 7.13 -11.50
CA ILE A 506 -12.88 8.46 -10.93
C ILE A 506 -11.63 9.10 -11.56
N SER A 507 -10.57 8.34 -11.81
CA SER A 507 -9.39 8.80 -12.56
C SER A 507 -9.76 9.32 -13.95
N MET A 508 -10.69 8.66 -14.63
CA MET A 508 -11.20 9.11 -15.93
C MET A 508 -12.01 10.43 -15.81
N ILE A 509 -12.81 10.60 -14.75
CA ILE A 509 -13.52 11.86 -14.47
C ILE A 509 -12.52 12.99 -14.22
N ASP A 510 -11.50 12.78 -13.38
CA ASP A 510 -10.45 13.77 -13.14
C ASP A 510 -9.72 14.15 -14.42
N ALA A 511 -9.33 13.15 -15.22
CA ALA A 511 -8.72 13.37 -16.52
C ALA A 511 -9.61 14.22 -17.45
N ALA A 512 -10.92 14.00 -17.43
CA ALA A 512 -11.87 14.80 -18.20
C ALA A 512 -11.98 16.24 -17.69
N CYS A 513 -11.98 16.44 -16.37
CA CYS A 513 -11.97 17.78 -15.75
C CYS A 513 -10.71 18.58 -16.10
N ARG A 514 -9.60 17.91 -16.40
CA ARG A 514 -8.32 18.51 -16.83
C ARG A 514 -8.15 18.55 -18.35
N GLY A 515 -9.16 18.12 -19.13
CA GLY A 515 -9.16 18.16 -20.59
C GLY A 515 -8.33 17.07 -21.28
N ALA A 516 -7.86 16.06 -20.55
CA ALA A 516 -7.10 14.95 -21.13
C ALA A 516 -7.98 13.97 -21.92
N VAL A 517 -9.27 13.89 -21.59
CA VAL A 517 -10.27 13.09 -22.29
C VAL A 517 -11.62 13.83 -22.32
N LYS A 518 -12.46 13.57 -23.32
CA LYS A 518 -13.79 14.19 -23.39
C LYS A 518 -14.77 13.50 -22.44
N PHE A 519 -15.68 14.27 -21.84
CA PHE A 519 -16.77 13.72 -21.01
C PHE A 519 -17.62 12.70 -21.78
N SER A 520 -18.00 13.00 -23.02
CA SER A 520 -18.70 12.06 -23.92
C SER A 520 -18.03 10.70 -24.08
N ALA A 521 -16.69 10.63 -24.05
CA ALA A 521 -15.95 9.37 -24.19
C ALA A 521 -15.99 8.52 -22.92
N ILE A 522 -16.05 9.15 -21.73
CA ILE A 522 -16.06 8.44 -20.45
C ILE A 522 -17.49 8.07 -19.99
N LYS A 523 -18.53 8.74 -20.51
CA LYS A 523 -19.94 8.52 -20.13
C LYS A 523 -20.37 7.04 -20.06
N PRO A 524 -20.05 6.17 -21.04
CA PRO A 524 -20.45 4.77 -20.96
C PRO A 524 -19.95 4.07 -19.70
N PHE A 525 -18.72 4.36 -19.28
CA PHE A 525 -18.15 3.84 -18.04
C PHE A 525 -18.85 4.45 -16.81
N ILE A 526 -19.16 5.74 -16.82
CA ILE A 526 -19.75 6.38 -15.63
C ILE A 526 -21.20 5.93 -15.41
N SER A 527 -21.98 5.72 -16.47
CA SER A 527 -23.38 5.27 -16.39
C SER A 527 -23.55 3.91 -15.71
N GLU A 528 -22.55 3.04 -15.80
CA GLU A 528 -22.56 1.72 -15.16
C GLU A 528 -22.18 1.77 -13.66
N MET A 529 -21.71 2.90 -13.14
CA MET A 529 -21.29 3.02 -11.73
C MET A 529 -22.45 3.10 -10.74
N GLU A 530 -23.65 3.49 -11.18
CA GLU A 530 -24.79 3.78 -10.30
C GLU A 530 -25.12 2.60 -9.35
N PRO A 531 -25.19 1.33 -9.80
CA PRO A 531 -25.44 0.20 -8.92
C PRO A 531 -24.33 -0.03 -7.89
N TRP A 532 -23.10 0.37 -8.19
CA TRP A 532 -21.93 0.14 -7.33
C TRP A 532 -21.91 1.08 -6.13
N THR A 533 -22.48 2.29 -6.29
CA THR A 533 -22.54 3.29 -5.23
C THR A 533 -23.34 2.83 -4.01
N LYS A 534 -24.39 2.02 -4.22
CA LYS A 534 -25.27 1.51 -3.16
C LYS A 534 -24.55 0.58 -2.18
N ASN A 535 -23.60 -0.20 -2.69
CA ASN A 535 -22.85 -1.19 -1.91
C ASN A 535 -21.43 -0.71 -1.58
N MET A 536 -21.06 0.52 -1.95
CA MET A 536 -19.71 1.05 -1.76
C MET A 536 -19.37 1.12 -0.27
N ASN A 537 -18.43 0.29 0.18
CA ASN A 537 -17.87 0.35 1.53
C ASN A 537 -16.64 1.26 1.57
N CYS A 538 -16.80 2.50 1.11
CA CYS A 538 -15.72 3.48 1.14
C CYS A 538 -15.74 4.26 2.47
N PRO A 539 -14.61 4.32 3.19
CA PRO A 539 -14.56 5.00 4.48
C PRO A 539 -14.38 6.53 4.33
N THR A 540 -14.15 7.05 3.12
CA THR A 540 -13.94 8.49 2.84
C THR A 540 -15.25 9.23 2.54
N HIS A 541 -15.20 10.56 2.41
CA HIS A 541 -16.36 11.40 2.06
C HIS A 541 -16.97 11.11 0.70
N ILE A 542 -16.20 10.60 -0.26
CA ILE A 542 -16.71 10.46 -1.63
C ILE A 542 -17.93 9.56 -1.70
N LYS A 543 -18.10 8.61 -0.77
CA LYS A 543 -19.30 7.76 -0.71
C LYS A 543 -20.59 8.58 -0.72
N ASN A 544 -20.63 9.67 0.03
CA ASN A 544 -21.82 10.52 0.16
C ASN A 544 -22.00 11.45 -1.05
N GLU A 545 -20.92 11.78 -1.74
CA GLU A 545 -20.92 12.67 -2.89
C GLU A 545 -20.99 11.93 -4.23
N MET A 546 -20.92 10.59 -4.24
CA MET A 546 -20.78 9.80 -5.45
C MET A 546 -21.97 9.95 -6.40
N GLY A 547 -23.19 9.98 -5.87
CA GLY A 547 -24.40 10.18 -6.69
C GLY A 547 -24.36 11.53 -7.42
N LYS A 548 -24.01 12.60 -6.70
CA LYS A 548 -23.85 13.95 -7.26
C LYS A 548 -22.71 14.01 -8.29
N LEU A 549 -21.59 13.36 -8.02
CA LEU A 549 -20.46 13.27 -8.96
C LEU A 549 -20.87 12.59 -10.27
N ILE A 550 -21.62 11.49 -10.20
CA ILE A 550 -22.13 10.77 -11.37
C ILE A 550 -23.10 11.67 -12.15
N GLU A 551 -24.09 12.27 -11.49
CA GLU A 551 -25.07 13.15 -12.12
C GLU A 551 -24.41 14.32 -12.87
N LEU A 552 -23.53 15.06 -12.19
CA LEU A 552 -22.84 16.23 -12.77
C LEU A 552 -21.96 15.84 -13.96
N THR A 553 -21.29 14.69 -13.87
CA THR A 553 -20.45 14.13 -14.94
C THR A 553 -21.29 13.76 -16.16
N LEU A 554 -22.42 13.05 -15.97
CA LEU A 554 -23.29 12.62 -17.06
C LEU A 554 -24.00 13.79 -17.77
N ALA A 555 -24.18 14.90 -17.08
CA ALA A 555 -24.74 16.14 -17.63
C ALA A 555 -23.77 16.91 -18.57
N GLN A 556 -22.47 16.62 -18.56
CA GLN A 556 -21.50 17.30 -19.44
C GLN A 556 -21.53 16.74 -20.87
N ASN A 557 -21.27 17.57 -21.89
CA ASN A 557 -21.16 17.12 -23.29
C ASN A 557 -19.74 16.67 -23.65
#